data_AF-A0A377LZD5-F1
#
_entry.id   AF-A0A377LZD5-F1
#
_cell.length_a   1.000
_cell.length_b   1.000
_cell.length_c   1.000
_cell.angle_alpha   90.00
_cell.angle_beta   90.00
_cell.angle_gamma   90.00
#
_symmetry.space_group_name_H-M   'P 1'
#
loop_
_entity.id
_entity.type
_entity.pdbx_description
1 polymer ?
#
loop_
_entity_poly.entity_id
_entity_poly.type
_entity_poly.pdbx_seq_one_letter_code
_entity_poly.pdbx_strand_id
1 'polypeptide(L)'
;MSWQYFKQTYLVKFWSPVPAVIAAGILSTYYFGITGTFWAVTGEFTRWGGQLLQLAGVHTEEWGYFKLIHLDGTPLTRIDGMMIIGMFGGCFAAALWANNVKLRMPKSRIRVTQAIVGGMIAGFGARLAMGCNLAAFFTGIPQFSLHAWFFAVATAIGSYFGAKFTLLPLFRIPVKMVKVSAASPLTQKPSQARRRFRLGMLVFFAMVAWALCTALNQPKLGLAMLFGVGFGLLIERAQICFTSAFRDMWITGRSMMAKAIIAGMAVSAIGIFSYVQLGVERKSCGLVRTR
;
A
#
# COMPACT_ATOMS: atom_id res chain seq x y z
N MET A 1 -24.89 -1.54 -20.80
CA MET A 1 -24.79 -1.59 -19.32
C MET A 1 -25.36 -0.31 -18.73
N SER A 2 -26.28 -0.37 -17.77
CA SER A 2 -26.81 0.84 -17.12
C SER A 2 -25.75 1.51 -16.24
N TRP A 3 -25.73 2.85 -16.19
CA TRP A 3 -24.78 3.62 -15.36
C TRP A 3 -24.82 3.22 -13.88
N GLN A 4 -26.00 2.83 -13.38
CA GLN A 4 -26.17 2.36 -12.01
C GLN A 4 -25.46 1.03 -11.76
N TYR A 5 -25.49 0.10 -12.72
CA TYR A 5 -24.76 -1.16 -12.65
C TYR A 5 -23.25 -0.93 -12.67
N PHE A 6 -22.75 -0.08 -13.56
CA PHE A 6 -21.32 0.28 -13.62
C PHE A 6 -20.84 0.89 -12.29
N LYS A 7 -21.59 1.87 -11.77
CA LYS A 7 -21.29 2.52 -10.50
C LYS A 7 -21.26 1.52 -9.34
N GLN A 8 -22.25 0.64 -9.23
CA GLN A 8 -22.29 -0.32 -8.13
C GLN A 8 -21.18 -1.36 -8.23
N THR A 9 -20.94 -1.91 -9.41
CA THR A 9 -19.99 -3.01 -9.60
C THR A 9 -18.54 -2.57 -9.51
N TYR A 10 -18.17 -1.45 -10.16
CA TYR A 10 -16.76 -1.05 -10.26
C TYR A 10 -16.35 0.01 -9.24
N LEU A 11 -17.24 0.97 -8.92
CA LEU A 11 -16.87 2.13 -8.07
C LEU A 11 -17.25 1.96 -6.60
N VAL A 12 -18.27 1.15 -6.30
CA VAL A 12 -18.83 1.04 -4.93
C VAL A 12 -18.48 -0.30 -4.28
N LYS A 13 -18.70 -1.43 -4.96
CA LYS A 13 -18.41 -2.76 -4.41
C LYS A 13 -16.90 -3.02 -4.27
N PHE A 14 -16.55 -3.85 -3.30
CA PHE A 14 -15.20 -4.39 -3.18
C PHE A 14 -14.93 -5.35 -4.34
N TRP A 15 -13.71 -5.31 -4.85
CA TRP A 15 -13.30 -6.18 -5.95
C TRP A 15 -12.90 -7.55 -5.42
N SER A 16 -13.06 -8.58 -6.27
CA SER A 16 -12.51 -9.89 -5.94
C SER A 16 -10.99 -9.77 -5.82
N PRO A 17 -10.36 -10.33 -4.77
CA PRO A 17 -8.94 -10.12 -4.52
C PRO A 17 -8.03 -10.69 -5.62
N VAL A 18 -8.40 -11.83 -6.21
CA VAL A 18 -7.59 -12.51 -7.23
C VAL A 18 -7.36 -11.63 -8.47
N PRO A 19 -8.40 -11.15 -9.19
CA PRO A 19 -8.19 -10.31 -10.37
C PRO A 19 -7.53 -8.97 -10.01
N ALA A 20 -7.82 -8.40 -8.85
CA ALA A 20 -7.24 -7.12 -8.45
C ALA A 20 -5.74 -7.22 -8.13
N VAL A 21 -5.30 -8.31 -7.49
CA VAL A 21 -3.89 -8.57 -7.19
C VAL A 21 -3.11 -8.94 -8.46
N ILE A 22 -3.73 -9.65 -9.40
CA ILE A 22 -3.16 -9.88 -10.74
C ILE A 22 -3.00 -8.54 -11.48
N ALA A 23 -4.03 -7.70 -11.49
CA ALA A 23 -3.95 -6.37 -12.09
C ALA A 23 -2.87 -5.51 -11.43
N ALA A 24 -2.71 -5.58 -10.11
CA ALA A 24 -1.63 -4.90 -9.39
C ALA A 24 -0.25 -5.40 -9.83
N GLY A 25 -0.07 -6.70 -10.07
CA GLY A 25 1.17 -7.27 -10.59
C GLY A 25 1.51 -6.87 -12.02
N ILE A 26 0.49 -6.81 -12.89
CA ILE A 26 0.64 -6.28 -14.25
C ILE A 26 1.03 -4.80 -14.19
N LEU A 27 0.32 -4.02 -13.38
CA LEU A 27 0.55 -2.59 -13.23
C LEU A 27 1.95 -2.31 -12.64
N SER A 28 2.41 -3.10 -11.67
CA SER A 28 3.76 -3.00 -11.11
C SER A 28 4.85 -3.34 -12.13
N THR A 29 4.59 -4.31 -12.99
CA THR A 29 5.50 -4.67 -14.08
C THR A 29 5.64 -3.51 -15.08
N TYR A 30 4.53 -2.94 -15.54
CA TYR A 30 4.57 -1.77 -16.43
C TYR A 30 5.24 -0.58 -15.78
N TYR A 31 4.96 -0.33 -14.50
CA TYR A 31 5.61 0.72 -13.74
C TYR A 31 7.14 0.53 -13.73
N PHE A 32 7.61 -0.70 -13.48
CA PHE A 32 9.02 -1.04 -13.50
C PHE A 32 9.64 -0.81 -14.88
N GLY A 33 9.01 -1.29 -15.95
CA GLY A 33 9.52 -1.14 -17.32
C GLY A 33 9.61 0.32 -17.79
N ILE A 34 8.66 1.17 -17.39
CA ILE A 34 8.58 2.57 -17.84
C ILE A 34 9.45 3.50 -17.00
N THR A 35 9.37 3.39 -15.66
CA THR A 35 10.06 4.33 -14.76
C THR A 35 11.48 3.89 -14.42
N GLY A 36 11.80 2.60 -14.62
CA GLY A 36 13.06 2.01 -14.14
C GLY A 36 13.18 2.05 -12.61
N THR A 37 12.06 2.20 -11.91
CA THR A 37 11.96 2.19 -10.44
C THR A 37 10.92 1.15 -10.03
N PHE A 38 11.03 0.66 -8.79
CA PHE A 38 10.12 -0.36 -8.27
C PHE A 38 9.07 0.28 -7.36
N TRP A 39 7.96 -0.43 -7.13
CA TRP A 39 6.87 0.08 -6.31
C TRP A 39 7.26 0.06 -4.82
N ALA A 40 8.02 1.07 -4.39
CA ALA A 40 8.57 1.20 -3.04
C ALA A 40 7.91 2.34 -2.28
N VAL A 41 7.59 2.10 -1.00
CA VAL A 41 6.89 3.09 -0.17
C VAL A 41 7.68 3.41 1.11
N THR A 42 8.42 2.44 1.65
CA THR A 42 9.20 2.59 2.90
C THR A 42 10.28 3.68 2.81
N GLY A 43 10.99 3.76 1.67
CA GLY A 43 12.09 4.70 1.48
C GLY A 43 11.62 6.15 1.53
N GLU A 44 10.57 6.47 0.79
CA GLU A 44 9.97 7.81 0.79
C GLU A 44 9.33 8.19 2.11
N PHE A 45 8.57 7.29 2.76
CA PHE A 45 8.06 7.61 4.10
C PHE A 45 9.18 7.88 5.10
N THR A 46 10.32 7.20 4.96
CA THR A 46 11.49 7.48 5.78
C THR A 46 12.12 8.83 5.44
N ARG A 47 12.19 9.20 4.15
CA ARG A 47 12.65 10.52 3.69
C ARG A 47 11.73 11.65 4.19
N TRP A 48 10.41 11.47 4.12
CA TRP A 48 9.43 12.43 4.66
C TRP A 48 9.59 12.59 6.18
N GLY A 49 9.77 11.48 6.90
CA GLY A 49 10.08 11.52 8.33
C GLY A 49 11.39 12.25 8.64
N GLY A 50 12.43 12.05 7.82
CA GLY A 50 13.70 12.78 7.92
C GLY A 50 13.53 14.28 7.74
N GLN A 51 12.77 14.71 6.72
CA GLN A 51 12.48 16.13 6.47
C GLN A 51 11.65 16.76 7.58
N LEU A 52 10.66 16.04 8.13
CA LEU A 52 9.90 16.52 9.29
C LEU A 52 10.81 16.74 10.51
N LEU A 53 11.82 15.89 10.70
CA LEU A 53 12.81 16.07 11.78
C LEU A 53 13.77 17.24 11.50
N GLN A 54 14.13 17.49 10.23
CA GLN A 54 14.90 18.69 9.86
C GLN A 54 14.13 19.97 10.15
N LEU A 55 12.83 20.00 9.84
CA LEU A 55 11.96 21.12 10.18
C LEU A 55 11.86 21.34 11.70
N ALA A 56 12.04 20.28 12.50
CA ALA A 56 12.13 20.35 13.95
C ALA A 56 13.54 20.71 14.47
N GLY A 57 14.50 21.02 13.60
CA GLY A 57 15.85 21.44 13.94
C GLY A 57 16.88 20.31 14.14
N VAL A 58 16.54 19.07 13.75
CA VAL A 58 17.47 17.93 13.85
C VAL A 58 18.21 17.73 12.54
N HIS A 59 19.54 17.77 12.55
CA HIS A 59 20.40 17.50 11.39
C HIS A 59 20.43 16.01 11.01
N THR A 60 19.31 15.52 10.46
CA THR A 60 19.16 14.11 10.07
C THR A 60 20.00 13.71 8.86
N GLU A 61 20.53 14.67 8.09
CA GLU A 61 21.46 14.46 6.97
C GLU A 61 22.75 13.73 7.37
N GLU A 62 23.19 13.91 8.60
CA GLU A 62 24.47 13.38 9.07
C GLU A 62 24.41 11.89 9.42
N TRP A 63 23.20 11.38 9.67
CA TRP A 63 22.99 10.01 10.11
C TRP A 63 23.28 9.02 8.98
N GLY A 64 24.00 7.94 9.29
CA GLY A 64 24.46 6.96 8.29
C GLY A 64 23.33 6.35 7.44
N TYR A 65 22.15 6.17 8.02
CA TYR A 65 20.97 5.69 7.27
C TYR A 65 20.47 6.70 6.23
N PHE A 66 20.46 8.00 6.56
CA PHE A 66 20.03 9.06 5.65
C PHE A 66 21.04 9.32 4.53
N LYS A 67 22.33 9.08 4.80
CA LYS A 67 23.38 9.04 3.77
C LYS A 67 23.19 7.89 2.78
N LEU A 68 22.77 6.71 3.25
CA LEU A 68 22.48 5.54 2.40
C LEU A 68 21.25 5.73 1.51
N ILE A 69 20.21 6.43 1.99
CA ILE A 69 18.96 6.62 1.23
C ILE A 69 18.91 7.93 0.45
N HIS A 70 19.93 8.79 0.56
CA HIS A 70 20.05 10.11 -0.08
C HIS A 70 18.83 11.03 0.15
N LEU A 71 18.97 12.00 1.06
CA LEU A 71 17.92 12.97 1.36
C LEU A 71 17.92 14.16 0.38
N ASP A 72 18.00 13.90 -0.93
CA ASP A 72 18.10 14.97 -1.94
C ASP A 72 16.74 15.41 -2.52
N GLY A 73 16.35 16.67 -2.31
CA GLY A 73 15.15 17.28 -2.90
C GLY A 73 13.84 17.01 -2.14
N THR A 74 12.71 17.46 -2.69
CA THR A 74 11.39 17.40 -2.05
C THR A 74 10.57 16.18 -2.51
N PRO A 75 9.49 15.79 -1.81
CA PRO A 75 8.59 14.71 -2.25
C PRO A 75 8.02 14.92 -3.67
N LEU A 76 7.90 16.18 -4.11
CA LEU A 76 7.35 16.55 -5.41
C LEU A 76 8.36 16.40 -6.56
N THR A 77 9.66 16.41 -6.25
CA THR A 77 10.72 16.25 -7.26
C THR A 77 11.15 14.79 -7.45
N ARG A 78 10.69 13.87 -6.60
CA ARG A 78 11.06 12.45 -6.63
C ARG A 78 9.96 11.60 -7.24
N ILE A 79 10.34 10.60 -8.03
CA ILE A 79 9.43 9.64 -8.68
C ILE A 79 8.58 8.91 -7.63
N ASP A 80 9.23 8.35 -6.61
CA ASP A 80 8.55 7.59 -5.56
C ASP A 80 7.63 8.50 -4.72
N GLY A 81 8.00 9.76 -4.50
CA GLY A 81 7.20 10.73 -3.75
C GLY A 81 5.91 11.12 -4.49
N MET A 82 6.00 11.39 -5.80
CA MET A 82 4.84 11.64 -6.65
C MET A 82 3.92 10.42 -6.78
N MET A 83 4.49 9.22 -6.83
CA MET A 83 3.73 7.97 -6.79
C MET A 83 2.92 7.83 -5.49
N ILE A 84 3.52 8.14 -4.33
CA ILE A 84 2.83 8.05 -3.03
C ILE A 84 1.71 9.09 -2.91
N ILE A 85 1.95 10.32 -3.37
CA ILE A 85 0.92 11.37 -3.41
C ILE A 85 -0.25 10.92 -4.30
N GLY A 86 0.05 10.37 -5.48
CA GLY A 86 -0.94 9.75 -6.35
C GLY A 86 -1.71 8.63 -5.66
N MET A 87 -1.01 7.75 -4.94
CA MET A 87 -1.61 6.62 -4.21
C MET A 87 -2.54 7.07 -3.09
N PHE A 88 -2.17 8.08 -2.30
CA PHE A 88 -3.06 8.66 -1.30
C PHE A 88 -4.30 9.30 -1.94
N GLY A 89 -4.13 10.05 -3.03
CA GLY A 89 -5.25 10.65 -3.76
C GLY A 89 -6.19 9.60 -4.36
N GLY A 90 -5.64 8.53 -4.93
CA GLY A 90 -6.39 7.39 -5.46
C GLY A 90 -7.18 6.65 -4.37
N CYS A 91 -6.52 6.29 -3.26
CA CYS A 91 -7.18 5.68 -2.09
C CYS A 91 -8.29 6.57 -1.55
N PHE A 92 -8.05 7.88 -1.41
CA PHE A 92 -9.03 8.81 -0.86
C PHE A 92 -10.23 9.01 -1.79
N ALA A 93 -10.00 9.14 -3.10
CA ALA A 93 -11.06 9.19 -4.11
C ALA A 93 -11.91 7.91 -4.11
N ALA A 94 -11.25 6.73 -4.08
CA ALA A 94 -11.94 5.46 -3.90
C ALA A 94 -12.77 5.46 -2.61
N ALA A 95 -12.19 5.72 -1.45
CA ALA A 95 -12.90 5.68 -0.17
C ALA A 95 -14.16 6.58 -0.17
N LEU A 96 -14.08 7.75 -0.82
CA LEU A 96 -15.21 8.66 -1.01
C LEU A 96 -16.30 8.09 -1.92
N TRP A 97 -15.95 7.40 -3.01
CA TRP A 97 -16.93 6.75 -3.89
C TRP A 97 -17.75 5.66 -3.18
N ALA A 98 -17.13 4.87 -2.30
CA ALA A 98 -17.86 3.88 -1.50
C ALA A 98 -18.51 4.44 -0.23
N ASN A 99 -18.42 5.75 0.02
CA ASN A 99 -18.98 6.37 1.22
C ASN A 99 -18.38 5.78 2.53
N ASN A 100 -17.18 5.20 2.47
CA ASN A 100 -16.53 4.48 3.58
C ASN A 100 -15.70 5.37 4.50
N VAL A 101 -15.57 6.66 4.20
CA VAL A 101 -14.86 7.62 5.05
C VAL A 101 -15.64 7.88 6.34
N LYS A 102 -15.16 7.29 7.44
CA LYS A 102 -15.67 7.49 8.80
C LYS A 102 -14.53 7.44 9.81
N LEU A 103 -14.43 8.48 10.64
CA LEU A 103 -13.51 8.47 11.78
C LEU A 103 -14.02 7.44 12.81
N ARG A 104 -13.22 6.40 13.06
CA ARG A 104 -13.58 5.32 13.99
C ARG A 104 -12.62 5.34 15.18
N MET A 105 -13.08 5.93 16.28
CA MET A 105 -12.30 5.96 17.52
C MET A 105 -12.29 4.57 18.18
N PRO A 106 -11.12 4.03 18.56
CA PRO A 106 -11.03 2.79 19.32
C PRO A 106 -11.65 2.96 20.71
N LYS A 107 -12.51 2.00 21.13
CA LYS A 107 -13.14 2.03 22.45
C LYS A 107 -12.21 1.57 23.60
N SER A 108 -11.07 0.94 23.29
CA SER A 108 -10.16 0.34 24.29
C SER A 108 -8.76 0.89 24.16
N ARG A 109 -8.17 1.29 25.30
CA ARG A 109 -6.78 1.77 25.39
C ARG A 109 -5.76 0.70 24.99
N ILE A 110 -6.03 -0.58 25.29
CA ILE A 110 -5.17 -1.71 24.92
C ILE A 110 -4.97 -1.76 23.39
N ARG A 111 -6.04 -1.54 22.62
CA ARG A 111 -5.96 -1.51 21.15
C ARG A 111 -5.10 -0.35 20.64
N VAL A 112 -5.19 0.81 21.29
CA VAL A 112 -4.40 1.98 20.93
C VAL A 112 -2.92 1.71 21.20
N THR A 113 -2.58 1.19 22.38
CA THR A 113 -1.20 0.82 22.73
C THR A 113 -0.65 -0.25 21.77
N GLN A 114 -1.43 -1.28 21.45
CA GLN A 114 -1.04 -2.31 20.48
C GLN A 114 -0.76 -1.73 19.08
N ALA A 115 -1.60 -0.78 18.63
CA ALA A 115 -1.41 -0.15 17.33
C ALA A 115 -0.15 0.73 17.29
N ILE A 116 0.13 1.49 18.36
CA ILE A 116 1.31 2.35 18.45
C ILE A 116 2.59 1.49 18.52
N VAL A 117 2.66 0.55 19.48
CA VAL A 117 3.83 -0.32 19.67
C VAL A 117 4.04 -1.22 18.46
N GLY A 118 2.98 -1.81 17.92
CA GLY A 118 3.05 -2.64 16.72
C GLY A 118 3.50 -1.83 15.49
N GLY A 119 3.05 -0.58 15.35
CA GLY A 119 3.50 0.32 14.29
C GLY A 119 4.98 0.67 14.40
N MET A 120 5.48 0.95 15.61
CA MET A 120 6.91 1.21 15.85
C MET A 120 7.77 0.00 15.50
N ILE A 121 7.39 -1.21 15.94
CA ILE A 121 8.13 -2.45 15.63
C ILE A 121 8.10 -2.74 14.13
N ALA A 122 6.94 -2.61 13.48
CA ALA A 122 6.81 -2.84 12.04
C ALA A 122 7.63 -1.82 11.23
N GLY A 123 7.64 -0.55 11.63
CA GLY A 123 8.46 0.49 11.00
C GLY A 123 9.95 0.26 11.17
N PHE A 124 10.38 -0.14 12.37
CA PHE A 124 11.77 -0.51 12.65
C PHE A 124 12.22 -1.70 11.80
N GLY A 125 11.40 -2.76 11.75
CA GLY A 125 11.68 -3.93 10.91
C GLY A 125 11.73 -3.61 9.42
N ALA A 126 10.83 -2.77 8.92
CA ALA A 126 10.82 -2.34 7.51
C ALA A 126 12.10 -1.57 7.13
N ARG A 127 12.65 -0.77 8.05
CA ARG A 127 13.93 -0.06 7.83
C ARG A 127 15.13 -1.00 7.85
N LEU A 128 15.18 -1.94 8.80
CA LEU A 128 16.24 -2.95 8.85
C LEU A 128 16.26 -3.83 7.60
N ALA A 129 15.08 -4.17 7.08
CA ALA A 129 14.95 -4.97 5.88
C ALA A 129 15.13 -4.19 4.57
N MET A 130 15.25 -2.86 4.61
CA MET A 130 15.33 -1.98 3.44
C MET A 130 14.23 -2.27 2.40
N GLY A 131 13.00 -2.50 2.87
CA GLY A 131 11.90 -2.95 2.00
C GLY A 131 10.51 -2.80 2.59
N CYS A 132 9.51 -3.02 1.76
CA CYS A 132 8.13 -3.28 2.18
C CYS A 132 7.66 -4.61 1.60
N ASN A 133 6.59 -5.17 2.19
CA ASN A 133 5.91 -6.35 1.66
C ASN A 133 5.65 -6.20 0.16
N LEU A 134 5.10 -5.06 -0.22
CA LEU A 134 4.67 -4.84 -1.59
C LEU A 134 5.84 -4.90 -2.59
N ALA A 135 6.94 -4.20 -2.30
CA ALA A 135 8.14 -4.23 -3.14
C ALA A 135 8.81 -5.60 -3.16
N ALA A 136 8.86 -6.29 -2.01
CA ALA A 136 9.44 -7.63 -1.91
C ALA A 136 8.65 -8.66 -2.75
N PHE A 137 7.31 -8.67 -2.64
CA PHE A 137 6.47 -9.66 -3.33
C PHE A 137 6.30 -9.35 -4.82
N PHE A 138 6.03 -8.10 -5.23
CA PHE A 138 5.74 -7.77 -6.64
C PHE A 138 6.96 -7.36 -7.47
N THR A 139 8.12 -7.13 -6.85
CA THR A 139 9.33 -6.76 -7.59
C THR A 139 10.53 -7.61 -7.20
N GLY A 140 10.80 -7.78 -5.90
CA GLY A 140 11.95 -8.55 -5.43
C GLY A 140 11.93 -10.03 -5.82
N ILE A 141 10.84 -10.74 -5.51
CA ILE A 141 10.69 -12.16 -5.85
C ILE A 141 10.63 -12.39 -7.38
N PRO A 142 9.85 -11.61 -8.16
CA PRO A 142 9.88 -11.62 -9.63
C PRO A 142 11.26 -11.43 -10.27
N GLN A 143 12.15 -10.66 -9.62
CA GLN A 143 13.53 -10.49 -10.06
C GLN A 143 14.48 -11.61 -9.59
N PHE A 144 13.94 -12.66 -8.96
CA PHE A 144 14.68 -13.76 -8.34
C PHE A 144 15.70 -13.30 -7.28
N SER A 145 15.39 -12.24 -6.53
CA SER A 145 16.24 -11.74 -5.45
C SER A 145 16.20 -12.67 -4.23
N LEU A 146 17.36 -13.15 -3.78
CA LEU A 146 17.49 -13.93 -2.55
C LEU A 146 17.01 -13.15 -1.32
N HIS A 147 17.31 -11.84 -1.24
CA HIS A 147 16.86 -10.97 -0.15
C HIS A 147 15.34 -10.98 0.02
N ALA A 148 14.60 -10.94 -1.10
CA ALA A 148 13.14 -10.92 -1.08
C ALA A 148 12.54 -12.25 -0.59
N TRP A 149 13.19 -13.38 -0.89
CA TRP A 149 12.80 -14.68 -0.36
C TRP A 149 13.05 -14.80 1.14
N PHE A 150 14.22 -14.37 1.62
CA PHE A 150 14.50 -14.30 3.06
C PHE A 150 13.51 -13.38 3.78
N PHE A 151 13.22 -12.21 3.20
CA PHE A 151 12.22 -11.29 3.71
C PHE A 151 10.83 -11.92 3.79
N ALA A 152 10.39 -12.65 2.76
CA ALA A 152 9.08 -13.30 2.73
C ALA A 152 8.96 -14.39 3.80
N VAL A 153 9.99 -15.23 3.96
CA VAL A 153 10.04 -16.28 4.99
C VAL A 153 10.05 -15.66 6.39
N ALA A 154 10.90 -14.67 6.63
CA ALA A 154 10.96 -13.96 7.90
C ALA A 154 9.63 -13.26 8.24
N THR A 155 8.97 -12.66 7.24
CA THR A 155 7.64 -12.05 7.41
C THR A 155 6.58 -13.10 7.72
N ALA A 156 6.60 -14.26 7.06
CA ALA A 156 5.67 -15.35 7.33
C ALA A 156 5.83 -15.87 8.78
N ILE A 157 7.07 -16.13 9.21
CA ILE A 157 7.39 -16.58 10.58
C ILE A 157 7.01 -15.49 11.60
N GLY A 158 7.41 -14.25 11.37
CA GLY A 158 7.11 -13.13 12.25
C GLY A 158 5.61 -12.88 12.39
N SER A 159 4.84 -13.02 11.31
CA SER A 159 3.39 -12.90 11.34
C SER A 159 2.71 -14.03 12.12
N TYR A 160 3.26 -15.26 12.09
CA TYR A 160 2.78 -16.38 12.87
C TYR A 160 2.97 -16.13 14.37
N PHE A 161 4.18 -15.78 14.79
CA PHE A 161 4.46 -15.46 16.20
C PHE A 161 3.69 -14.23 16.67
N GLY A 162 3.61 -13.17 15.84
CA GLY A 162 2.83 -11.97 16.15
C GLY A 162 1.33 -12.25 16.30
N ALA A 163 0.77 -13.09 15.42
CA ALA A 163 -0.62 -13.55 15.53
C ALA A 163 -0.84 -14.32 16.84
N LYS A 164 0.06 -15.26 17.18
CA LYS A 164 -0.05 -16.04 18.42
C LYS A 164 0.11 -15.19 19.68
N PHE A 165 1.04 -14.23 19.65
CA PHE A 165 1.29 -13.30 20.76
C PHE A 165 0.10 -12.37 21.03
N THR A 166 -0.48 -11.79 19.97
CA THR A 166 -1.66 -10.91 20.10
C THR A 166 -2.92 -11.64 20.57
N LEU A 167 -2.97 -12.97 20.42
CA LEU A 167 -4.06 -13.81 20.91
C LEU A 167 -3.94 -14.21 22.39
N LEU A 168 -2.85 -13.86 23.08
CA LEU A 168 -2.68 -14.14 24.51
C LEU A 168 -3.73 -13.41 25.37
N PRO A 169 -4.17 -13.99 26.50
CA PRO A 169 -5.26 -13.46 27.33
C PRO A 169 -5.00 -12.03 27.84
N LEU A 170 -3.74 -11.66 28.08
CA LEU A 170 -3.35 -10.31 28.48
C LEU A 170 -3.69 -9.22 27.43
N PHE A 171 -3.70 -9.60 26.15
CA PHE A 171 -3.88 -8.69 25.03
C PHE A 171 -5.29 -8.72 24.43
N ARG A 172 -6.14 -9.64 24.91
CA ARG A 172 -7.54 -9.74 24.49
C ARG A 172 -8.35 -8.62 25.12
N ILE A 173 -9.08 -7.90 24.28
CA ILE A 173 -10.02 -6.88 24.73
C ILE A 173 -11.26 -7.61 25.26
N PRO A 174 -11.71 -7.34 26.50
CA PRO A 174 -12.99 -7.86 26.97
C PRO A 174 -14.10 -7.18 26.15
N VAL A 175 -14.61 -7.89 25.15
CA VAL A 175 -15.75 -7.42 24.38
C VAL A 175 -16.98 -7.63 25.23
N LYS A 176 -17.46 -6.58 25.90
CA LYS A 176 -18.79 -6.59 26.52
C LYS A 176 -19.82 -6.66 25.40
N MET A 177 -20.33 -7.87 25.15
CA MET A 177 -21.45 -8.06 24.24
C MET A 177 -22.69 -7.42 24.87
N VAL A 178 -23.11 -6.28 24.32
CA VAL A 178 -24.37 -5.65 24.71
C VAL A 178 -25.46 -6.39 23.94
N LYS A 179 -26.39 -7.03 24.66
CA LYS A 179 -27.56 -7.66 24.05
C LYS A 179 -28.43 -6.56 23.46
N VAL A 180 -28.55 -6.51 22.15
CA VAL A 180 -29.44 -5.58 21.45
C VAL A 180 -30.67 -6.37 21.03
N SER A 181 -31.86 -5.89 21.42
CA SER A 181 -33.14 -6.58 21.15
C SER A 181 -33.63 -6.42 19.71
N ALA A 182 -33.05 -5.50 18.93
CA ALA A 182 -33.38 -5.26 17.54
C ALA A 182 -32.14 -4.85 16.74
N ALA A 183 -32.10 -5.21 15.45
CA ALA A 183 -31.07 -4.70 14.56
C ALA A 183 -31.16 -3.17 14.48
N SER A 184 -30.04 -2.47 14.69
CA SER A 184 -29.98 -1.02 14.46
C SER A 184 -30.41 -0.73 13.03
N PRO A 185 -31.34 0.22 12.78
CA PRO A 185 -31.72 0.58 11.43
C PRO A 185 -30.49 1.05 10.67
N LEU A 186 -30.30 0.57 9.44
CA LEU A 186 -29.26 1.07 8.54
C LEU A 186 -29.57 2.54 8.25
N THR A 187 -28.92 3.45 8.98
CA THR A 187 -29.05 4.90 8.74
C THR A 187 -28.36 5.25 7.43
N GLN A 188 -28.99 4.94 6.30
CA GLN A 188 -28.49 5.34 4.99
C GLN A 188 -28.90 6.79 4.76
N LYS A 189 -27.92 7.70 4.75
CA LYS A 189 -28.11 9.11 4.36
C LYS A 189 -27.79 9.25 2.86
N PRO A 190 -28.78 9.14 1.95
CA PRO A 190 -28.52 9.11 0.50
C PRO A 190 -27.93 10.42 -0.01
N SER A 191 -28.30 11.57 0.58
CA SER A 191 -27.74 12.89 0.26
C SER A 191 -26.24 12.97 0.56
N GLN A 192 -25.81 12.42 1.70
CA GLN A 192 -24.41 12.36 2.11
C GLN A 192 -23.60 11.47 1.17
N ALA A 193 -24.15 10.30 0.79
CA ALA A 193 -23.52 9.40 -0.17
C ALA A 193 -23.35 10.06 -1.55
N ARG A 194 -24.35 10.83 -2.02
CA ARG A 194 -24.27 11.56 -3.29
C ARG A 194 -23.23 12.66 -3.25
N ARG A 195 -23.14 13.44 -2.15
CA ARG A 195 -22.14 14.50 -1.97
C ARG A 195 -20.72 13.92 -1.93
N ARG A 196 -20.50 12.87 -1.15
CA ARG A 196 -19.19 12.18 -1.06
C ARG A 196 -18.78 11.56 -2.40
N PHE A 197 -19.71 10.98 -3.14
CA PHE A 197 -19.42 10.46 -4.47
C PHE A 197 -18.97 11.57 -5.44
N ARG A 198 -19.63 12.74 -5.44
CA ARG A 198 -19.19 13.90 -6.25
C ARG A 198 -17.82 14.41 -5.82
N LEU A 199 -17.57 14.50 -4.51
CA LEU A 199 -16.26 14.88 -3.99
C LEU A 199 -15.18 13.87 -4.42
N GLY A 200 -15.46 12.57 -4.38
CA GLY A 200 -14.55 11.54 -4.87
C GLY A 200 -14.23 11.70 -6.36
N MET A 201 -15.24 12.02 -7.19
CA MET A 201 -15.03 12.31 -8.62
C MET A 201 -14.17 13.56 -8.82
N LEU A 202 -14.44 14.64 -8.07
CA LEU A 202 -13.66 15.87 -8.14
C LEU A 202 -12.20 15.61 -7.76
N VAL A 203 -11.94 14.92 -6.65
CA VAL A 203 -10.58 14.56 -6.22
C VAL A 203 -9.90 13.69 -7.28
N PHE A 204 -10.57 12.67 -7.81
CA PHE A 204 -10.00 11.81 -8.84
C PHE A 204 -9.59 12.59 -10.09
N PHE A 205 -10.48 13.40 -10.64
CA PHE A 205 -10.16 14.20 -11.83
C PHE A 205 -9.12 15.28 -11.55
N ALA A 206 -9.11 15.90 -10.37
CA ALA A 206 -8.08 16.84 -9.97
C ALA A 206 -6.70 16.17 -9.90
N MET A 207 -6.61 14.97 -9.31
CA MET A 207 -5.37 14.21 -9.23
C MET A 207 -4.89 13.75 -10.61
N VAL A 208 -5.79 13.28 -11.47
CA VAL A 208 -5.46 12.88 -12.84
C VAL A 208 -5.03 14.08 -13.69
N ALA A 209 -5.74 15.20 -13.61
CA ALA A 209 -5.37 16.43 -14.30
C ALA A 209 -4.01 16.94 -13.83
N TRP A 210 -3.75 16.94 -12.53
CA TRP A 210 -2.44 17.32 -11.98
C TRP A 210 -1.33 16.37 -12.48
N ALA A 211 -1.58 15.07 -12.50
CA ALA A 211 -0.63 14.09 -13.01
C ALA A 211 -0.34 14.29 -14.52
N LEU A 212 -1.37 14.60 -15.33
CA LEU A 212 -1.22 14.91 -16.75
C LEU A 212 -0.46 16.22 -16.98
N CYS A 213 -0.78 17.29 -16.25
CA CYS A 213 -0.03 18.55 -16.32
C CYS A 213 1.43 18.36 -15.93
N THR A 214 1.70 17.53 -14.92
CA THR A 214 3.07 17.17 -14.53
C THR A 214 3.75 16.34 -15.61
N ALA A 215 3.02 15.45 -16.29
CA ALA A 215 3.56 14.63 -17.38
C ALA A 215 3.99 15.46 -18.59
N LEU A 216 3.36 16.62 -18.85
CA LEU A 216 3.75 17.53 -19.92
C LEU A 216 5.13 18.15 -19.68
N ASN A 217 5.47 18.44 -18.43
CA ASN A 217 6.78 19.01 -18.07
C ASN A 217 7.84 17.93 -17.85
N GLN A 218 7.50 16.91 -17.06
CA GLN A 218 8.38 15.80 -16.70
C GLN A 218 7.63 14.46 -16.82
N PRO A 219 7.79 13.74 -17.94
CA PRO A 219 6.95 12.57 -18.24
C PRO A 219 7.08 11.46 -17.19
N LYS A 220 8.29 11.25 -16.65
CA LYS A 220 8.54 10.22 -15.61
C LYS A 220 7.79 10.51 -14.31
N LEU A 221 7.72 11.77 -13.87
CA LEU A 221 7.05 12.16 -12.63
C LEU A 221 5.52 12.08 -12.78
N GLY A 222 5.00 12.59 -13.89
CA GLY A 222 3.56 12.53 -14.18
C GLY A 222 3.05 11.10 -14.34
N LEU A 223 3.80 10.23 -15.04
CA LEU A 223 3.49 8.82 -15.14
C LEU A 223 3.50 8.14 -13.76
N ALA A 224 4.52 8.40 -12.93
CA ALA A 224 4.58 7.83 -11.60
C ALA A 224 3.38 8.22 -10.73
N MET A 225 2.91 9.46 -10.85
CA MET A 225 1.70 9.92 -10.18
C MET A 225 0.43 9.23 -10.70
N LEU A 226 0.30 9.03 -12.02
CA LEU A 226 -0.83 8.30 -12.64
C LEU A 226 -0.87 6.83 -12.17
N PHE A 227 0.28 6.15 -12.20
CA PHE A 227 0.42 4.80 -11.66
C PHE A 227 0.08 4.77 -10.17
N GLY A 228 0.54 5.77 -9.41
CA GLY A 228 0.18 5.98 -8.01
C GLY A 228 -1.33 6.00 -7.80
N VAL A 229 -2.07 6.82 -8.56
CA VAL A 229 -3.55 6.88 -8.49
C VAL A 229 -4.15 5.50 -8.76
N GLY A 230 -3.66 4.77 -9.77
CA GLY A 230 -4.10 3.41 -10.08
C GLY A 230 -3.84 2.41 -8.95
N PHE A 231 -2.64 2.42 -8.38
CA PHE A 231 -2.27 1.61 -7.22
C PHE A 231 -3.16 1.91 -6.01
N GLY A 232 -3.43 3.20 -5.74
CA GLY A 232 -4.31 3.62 -4.64
C GLY A 232 -5.74 3.12 -4.81
N LEU A 233 -6.29 3.23 -6.03
CA LEU A 233 -7.61 2.67 -6.35
C LEU A 233 -7.64 1.15 -6.13
N LEU A 234 -6.62 0.43 -6.59
CA LEU A 234 -6.53 -1.02 -6.43
C LEU A 234 -6.45 -1.43 -4.95
N ILE A 235 -5.59 -0.79 -4.15
CA ILE A 235 -5.40 -1.11 -2.73
C ILE A 235 -6.71 -0.90 -1.95
N GLU A 236 -7.36 0.25 -2.10
CA GLU A 236 -8.60 0.56 -1.36
C GLU A 236 -9.75 -0.37 -1.77
N ARG A 237 -9.84 -0.73 -3.06
CA ARG A 237 -10.96 -1.53 -3.59
C ARG A 237 -10.83 -3.02 -3.37
N ALA A 238 -9.61 -3.54 -3.41
CA ALA A 238 -9.33 -4.95 -3.24
C ALA A 238 -8.85 -5.31 -1.82
N GLN A 239 -8.67 -4.31 -0.96
CA GLN A 239 -8.22 -4.48 0.43
C GLN A 239 -6.93 -5.29 0.51
N ILE A 240 -5.97 -4.96 -0.38
CA ILE A 240 -4.71 -5.70 -0.49
C ILE A 240 -3.88 -5.45 0.77
N CYS A 241 -3.78 -6.47 1.62
CA CYS A 241 -2.99 -6.43 2.83
C CYS A 241 -2.28 -7.76 3.04
N PHE A 242 -0.96 -7.74 2.87
CA PHE A 242 -0.10 -8.93 2.98
C PHE A 242 -0.07 -9.48 4.41
N THR A 243 -0.05 -8.60 5.41
CA THR A 243 0.00 -9.03 6.82
C THR A 243 -1.29 -9.73 7.24
N SER A 244 -2.46 -9.28 6.76
CA SER A 244 -3.71 -10.02 6.97
C SER A 244 -3.74 -11.32 6.17
N ALA A 245 -3.15 -11.37 4.98
CA ALA A 245 -3.10 -12.61 4.21
C ALA A 245 -2.37 -13.73 4.97
N PHE A 246 -1.19 -13.45 5.54
CA PHE A 246 -0.48 -14.43 6.37
C PHE A 246 -1.20 -14.73 7.68
N ARG A 247 -1.67 -13.69 8.39
CA ARG A 247 -2.40 -13.87 9.66
C ARG A 247 -3.66 -14.72 9.49
N ASP A 248 -4.48 -14.44 8.47
CA ASP A 248 -5.75 -15.11 8.25
C ASP A 248 -5.53 -16.56 7.79
N MET A 249 -4.44 -16.82 7.07
CA MET A 249 -4.00 -18.18 6.74
C MET A 249 -3.66 -18.98 8.00
N TRP A 250 -2.94 -18.40 8.96
CA TRP A 250 -2.54 -19.09 10.20
C TRP A 250 -3.68 -19.26 11.21
N ILE A 251 -4.53 -18.24 11.38
CA ILE A 251 -5.59 -18.27 12.41
C ILE A 251 -6.84 -18.97 11.87
N THR A 252 -7.26 -18.66 10.65
CA THR A 252 -8.57 -19.07 10.12
C THR A 252 -8.50 -20.09 8.98
N GLY A 253 -7.29 -20.40 8.48
CA GLY A 253 -7.11 -21.29 7.32
C GLY A 253 -7.59 -20.69 5.98
N ARG A 254 -8.04 -19.43 5.96
CA ARG A 254 -8.53 -18.78 4.74
C ARG A 254 -7.37 -18.39 3.83
N SER A 255 -7.24 -19.09 2.71
CA SER A 255 -6.11 -18.90 1.78
C SER A 255 -6.43 -17.98 0.59
N MET A 256 -7.60 -17.34 0.53
CA MET A 256 -8.03 -16.58 -0.66
C MET A 256 -7.05 -15.45 -1.03
N MET A 257 -6.63 -14.66 -0.03
CA MET A 257 -5.66 -13.58 -0.24
C MET A 257 -4.26 -14.11 -0.56
N ALA A 258 -3.84 -15.20 0.08
CA ALA A 258 -2.55 -15.84 -0.21
C ALA A 258 -2.48 -16.36 -1.66
N LYS A 259 -3.55 -17.04 -2.12
CA LYS A 259 -3.67 -17.49 -3.52
C LYS A 259 -3.64 -16.33 -4.51
N ALA A 260 -4.33 -15.23 -4.18
CA ALA A 260 -4.30 -14.01 -4.99
C ALA A 260 -2.87 -13.45 -5.10
N ILE A 261 -2.14 -13.34 -3.98
CA ILE A 261 -0.76 -12.87 -3.94
C ILE A 261 0.16 -13.74 -4.80
N ILE A 262 0.08 -15.07 -4.66
CA ILE A 262 0.87 -16.00 -5.47
C ILE A 262 0.59 -15.82 -6.96
N ALA A 263 -0.69 -15.69 -7.35
CA ALA A 263 -1.06 -15.44 -8.75
C ALA A 263 -0.51 -14.10 -9.26
N GLY A 264 -0.61 -13.03 -8.48
CA GLY A 264 -0.04 -11.73 -8.83
C GLY A 264 1.48 -11.75 -8.95
N MET A 265 2.16 -12.48 -8.07
CA MET A 265 3.61 -12.69 -8.13
C MET A 265 4.04 -13.45 -9.38
N ALA A 266 3.31 -14.51 -9.75
CA ALA A 266 3.60 -15.28 -10.96
C ALA A 266 3.48 -14.43 -12.23
N VAL A 267 2.42 -13.62 -12.33
CA VAL A 267 2.23 -12.70 -13.46
C VAL A 267 3.31 -11.63 -13.49
N SER A 268 3.67 -11.08 -12.33
CA SER A 268 4.75 -10.08 -12.22
C SER A 268 6.11 -10.67 -12.57
N ALA A 269 6.37 -11.93 -12.23
CA ALA A 269 7.60 -12.64 -12.58
C ALA A 269 7.75 -12.79 -14.10
N ILE A 270 6.70 -13.23 -14.78
CA ILE A 270 6.68 -13.33 -16.25
C ILE A 270 6.92 -11.95 -16.87
N GLY A 271 6.21 -10.94 -16.37
CA GLY A 271 6.30 -9.57 -16.87
C GLY A 271 7.69 -8.96 -16.69
N ILE A 272 8.25 -9.03 -15.47
CA ILE A 272 9.56 -8.47 -15.18
C ILE A 272 10.65 -9.23 -15.93
N PHE A 273 10.55 -10.57 -16.04
CA PHE A 273 11.47 -11.36 -16.84
C PHE A 273 11.48 -10.91 -18.30
N SER A 274 10.32 -10.62 -18.89
CA SER A 274 10.23 -10.08 -20.24
C SER A 274 10.95 -8.73 -20.38
N TYR A 275 10.77 -7.80 -19.43
CA TYR A 275 11.48 -6.51 -19.46
C TYR A 275 12.99 -6.63 -19.25
N VAL A 276 13.43 -7.57 -18.40
CA VAL A 276 14.86 -7.85 -18.19
C VAL A 276 15.49 -8.40 -19.48
N GLN A 277 14.80 -9.27 -20.21
CA GLN A 277 15.27 -9.77 -21.51
C GLN A 277 15.34 -8.68 -22.58
N LEU A 278 14.51 -7.64 -22.47
CA LEU A 278 14.57 -6.44 -23.32
C LEU A 278 15.68 -5.45 -22.91
N GLY A 279 16.53 -5.80 -21.94
CA GLY A 279 17.69 -5.01 -21.54
C GLY A 279 17.44 -3.99 -20.42
N VAL A 280 16.28 -4.01 -19.75
CA VAL A 280 16.03 -3.15 -18.59
C VAL A 280 16.87 -3.63 -17.40
N GLU A 281 17.69 -2.73 -16.83
CA GLU A 281 18.57 -3.06 -15.70
C GLU A 281 17.79 -3.60 -14.49
N ARG A 282 18.30 -4.69 -13.90
CA ARG A 282 17.77 -5.26 -12.65
C ARG A 282 18.13 -4.35 -11.47
N LYS A 283 17.15 -3.63 -10.93
CA LYS A 283 17.29 -2.99 -9.61
C LYS A 283 16.70 -3.89 -8.53
N SER A 284 17.56 -4.57 -7.77
CA SER A 284 17.13 -5.39 -6.64
C SER A 284 16.72 -4.53 -5.45
N CYS A 285 15.56 -4.86 -4.86
CA CYS A 285 15.15 -4.31 -3.56
C CYS A 285 16.15 -4.76 -2.48
N GLY A 286 16.95 -3.84 -1.95
CA GLY A 286 17.91 -4.10 -0.87
C GLY A 286 19.38 -3.84 -1.19
N LEU A 287 19.76 -3.73 -2.48
CA LEU A 287 21.11 -3.31 -2.86
C LEU A 287 21.10 -1.82 -3.15
N VAL A 288 21.37 -1.02 -2.12
CA VAL A 288 21.99 0.30 -2.35
C VAL A 288 23.28 -0.01 -3.09
N ARG A 289 23.42 0.55 -4.29
CA ARG A 289 24.65 0.49 -5.09
C ARG A 289 25.76 1.13 -4.24
N THR A 290 26.45 0.34 -3.42
CA THR A 290 27.75 0.73 -2.86
C THR A 290 28.73 0.66 -4.01
N ARG A 291 28.83 1.79 -4.74
CA ARG A 291 29.74 2.07 -5.86
C ARG A 291 29.92 0.94 -6.86
#